data_AF-A0A0C2CVD2-F1
#
_entry.id   AF-A0A0C2CVD2-F1
#
_cell.length_a   1.000
_cell.length_b   1.000
_cell.length_c   1.000
_cell.angle_alpha   90.00
_cell.angle_beta   90.00
_cell.angle_gamma   90.00
#
_symmetry.space_group_name_H-M   'P 1'
#
loop_
_entity.id
_entity.type
_entity.pdbx_description
1 polymer ?
#
loop_
_entity_poly.entity_id
_entity_poly.type
_entity_poly.pdbx_seq_one_letter_code
_entity_poly.pdbx_strand_id
1 'polypeptide(L)'
;GTNLIPLLHRMIVPLSISASSKPGDDLLANCSFAGGCQAILNKDGSIHCTDSKMSDVLCLAMEFPIYRYDLNSKEYRYVYGSCFVDPDHIREGTDLKNVTSKVWCKDAVDQIAAEPVFVSKPDAVREDEGVLVVPVVTSRAGDQPYQGPIHTTCEGSATQSLLRATFSG
;
A
#
# COMPACT_ATOMS: atom_id res chain seq x y z
N GLY A 1 -11.90 23.06 -11.12
CA GLY A 1 -11.52 21.75 -11.68
C GLY A 1 -11.79 20.70 -10.63
N THR A 2 -12.28 19.53 -11.01
CA THR A 2 -12.42 18.40 -10.09
C THR A 2 -11.05 18.05 -9.50
N ASN A 3 -10.95 18.08 -8.18
CA ASN A 3 -9.73 17.70 -7.47
C ASN A 3 -9.64 16.17 -7.55
N LEU A 4 -8.75 15.64 -8.40
CA LEU A 4 -8.49 14.20 -8.50
C LEU A 4 -7.64 13.81 -7.29
N ILE A 5 -8.23 13.03 -6.37
CA ILE A 5 -7.54 12.50 -5.21
C ILE A 5 -7.30 11.00 -5.46
N PRO A 6 -6.07 10.60 -5.81
CA PRO A 6 -5.73 9.21 -6.00
C PRO A 6 -5.67 8.50 -4.64
N LEU A 7 -6.40 7.38 -4.50
CA LEU A 7 -6.55 6.63 -3.26
C LEU A 7 -6.35 5.13 -3.52
N LEU A 8 -5.84 4.42 -2.51
CA LEU A 8 -5.80 2.96 -2.51
C LEU A 8 -7.18 2.38 -2.18
N HIS A 9 -7.72 1.55 -3.07
CA HIS A 9 -9.02 0.90 -2.91
C HIS A 9 -8.90 -0.61 -3.08
N ARG A 10 -9.74 -1.35 -2.36
CA ARG A 10 -9.95 -2.79 -2.55
C ARG A 10 -11.27 -3.00 -3.25
N MET A 11 -11.26 -3.89 -4.24
CA MET A 11 -12.47 -4.45 -4.83
C MET A 11 -12.45 -5.97 -4.62
N ILE A 12 -13.60 -6.56 -4.31
CA ILE A 12 -13.74 -8.01 -4.15
C ILE A 12 -14.69 -8.51 -5.22
N VAL A 13 -14.22 -9.46 -6.03
CA VAL A 13 -14.98 -10.03 -7.15
C VAL A 13 -15.41 -11.46 -6.78
N PRO A 14 -16.72 -11.75 -6.65
CA PRO A 14 -17.20 -13.11 -6.45
C PRO A 14 -16.85 -14.00 -7.64
N LEU A 15 -16.25 -15.17 -7.37
CA LEU A 15 -15.91 -16.15 -8.42
C LEU A 15 -17.08 -17.09 -8.77
N SER A 16 -18.07 -17.20 -7.88
CA SER A 16 -19.23 -18.07 -8.03
C SER A 16 -20.47 -17.43 -7.42
N ILE A 17 -21.61 -17.65 -8.05
CA ILE A 17 -22.92 -17.16 -7.60
C ILE A 17 -23.75 -18.37 -7.16
N SER A 18 -24.40 -18.28 -5.99
CA SER A 18 -25.31 -19.35 -5.55
C SER A 18 -26.53 -19.42 -6.47
N ALA A 19 -27.01 -20.64 -6.74
CA ALA A 19 -28.28 -20.84 -7.46
C ALA A 19 -29.49 -20.24 -6.72
N SER A 20 -29.36 -19.96 -5.42
CA SER A 20 -30.40 -19.30 -4.61
C SER A 20 -30.36 -17.78 -4.65
N SER A 21 -29.31 -17.18 -5.22
CA SER A 21 -29.15 -15.72 -5.28
C SER A 21 -30.17 -15.08 -6.21
N LYS A 22 -30.65 -13.90 -5.84
CA LYS A 22 -31.66 -13.12 -6.56
C LYS A 22 -31.12 -11.74 -6.93
N PRO A 23 -31.65 -11.11 -7.99
CA PRO A 23 -31.34 -9.72 -8.28
C PRO A 23 -31.58 -8.82 -7.07
N GLY A 24 -30.60 -7.99 -6.73
CA GLY A 24 -30.57 -7.14 -5.54
C GLY A 24 -29.78 -7.72 -4.37
N ASP A 25 -29.41 -8.99 -4.41
CA ASP A 25 -28.59 -9.60 -3.36
C ASP A 25 -27.15 -9.06 -3.39
N ASP A 26 -26.60 -8.78 -2.21
CA ASP A 26 -25.17 -8.57 -2.03
C ASP A 26 -24.47 -9.91 -1.85
N LEU A 27 -23.71 -10.31 -2.86
CA LEU A 27 -22.97 -11.58 -2.88
C LEU A 27 -21.84 -11.63 -1.85
N LEU A 28 -21.47 -10.48 -1.24
CA LEU A 28 -20.46 -10.39 -0.18
C LEU A 28 -21.06 -10.31 1.23
N ALA A 29 -22.39 -10.40 1.40
CA ALA A 29 -23.05 -10.21 2.70
C ALA A 29 -22.52 -11.14 3.82
N ASN A 30 -22.05 -12.35 3.47
CA ASN A 30 -21.47 -13.31 4.42
C ASN A 30 -19.93 -13.39 4.36
N CYS A 31 -19.29 -12.48 3.62
CA CYS A 31 -17.84 -12.43 3.49
C CYS A 31 -17.23 -11.61 4.64
N SER A 32 -16.57 -12.28 5.58
CA SER A 32 -16.03 -11.66 6.80
C SER A 32 -14.94 -10.62 6.54
N PHE A 33 -14.31 -10.64 5.37
CA PHE A 33 -13.26 -9.70 4.97
C PHE A 33 -13.74 -8.66 3.95
N ALA A 34 -15.06 -8.55 3.71
CA ALA A 34 -15.63 -7.62 2.75
C ALA A 34 -15.22 -6.16 3.03
N GLY A 35 -15.14 -5.76 4.30
CA GLY A 35 -14.52 -4.48 4.70
C GLY A 35 -15.14 -3.24 4.04
N GLY A 36 -16.46 -3.27 3.78
CA GLY A 36 -17.19 -2.21 3.09
C GLY A 36 -17.35 -2.39 1.58
N CYS A 37 -16.66 -3.37 0.97
CA CYS A 37 -16.91 -3.74 -0.42
C CYS A 37 -18.28 -4.43 -0.55
N GLN A 38 -18.92 -4.26 -1.71
CA GLN A 38 -20.18 -4.91 -2.05
C GLN A 38 -20.11 -5.53 -3.44
N ALA A 39 -20.90 -6.57 -3.69
CA ALA A 39 -21.07 -7.11 -5.05
C ALA A 39 -22.55 -7.43 -5.29
N ILE A 40 -23.26 -6.49 -5.92
CA ILE A 40 -24.71 -6.57 -6.12
C ILE A 40 -25.03 -7.30 -7.42
N LEU A 41 -25.85 -8.34 -7.35
CA LEU A 41 -26.37 -9.03 -8.53
C LEU A 41 -27.50 -8.22 -9.17
N ASN A 42 -27.35 -7.82 -10.43
CA ASN A 42 -28.36 -7.08 -11.18
C ASN A 42 -29.39 -8.00 -11.86
N LYS A 43 -30.51 -7.43 -12.31
CA LYS A 43 -31.59 -8.16 -13.00
C LYS A 43 -31.16 -8.79 -14.33
N ASP A 44 -30.17 -8.19 -14.99
CA ASP A 44 -29.61 -8.67 -16.25
C ASP A 44 -28.52 -9.75 -16.06
N GLY A 45 -28.24 -10.15 -14.81
CA GLY A 45 -27.21 -11.12 -14.45
C GLY A 45 -25.81 -10.53 -14.29
N SER A 46 -25.61 -9.23 -14.53
CA SER A 46 -24.33 -8.58 -14.24
C SER A 46 -24.10 -8.42 -12.73
N ILE A 47 -22.83 -8.36 -12.31
CA ILE A 47 -22.47 -8.07 -10.91
C ILE A 47 -21.85 -6.67 -10.86
N HIS A 48 -22.44 -5.79 -10.07
CA HIS A 48 -21.88 -4.47 -9.79
C HIS A 48 -21.07 -4.52 -8.50
N CYS A 49 -19.74 -4.36 -8.62
CA CYS A 49 -18.84 -4.33 -7.48
C CYS A 49 -18.62 -2.89 -7.02
N THR A 50 -18.77 -2.65 -5.72
CA THR A 50 -18.40 -1.41 -5.05
C THR A 50 -17.11 -1.65 -4.28
N ASP A 51 -16.10 -0.85 -4.56
CA ASP A 51 -14.82 -0.87 -3.85
C ASP A 51 -14.89 -0.14 -2.50
N SER A 52 -13.88 -0.38 -1.67
CA SER A 52 -13.71 0.26 -0.36
C SER A 52 -12.32 0.86 -0.23
N LYS A 53 -12.24 2.06 0.36
CA LYS A 53 -10.98 2.77 0.60
C LYS A 53 -10.15 2.04 1.65
N MET A 54 -8.85 1.86 1.39
CA MET A 54 -7.95 1.07 2.23
C MET A 54 -6.96 1.91 3.05
N SER A 55 -7.01 3.25 2.97
CA SER A 55 -6.13 4.16 3.73
C SER A 55 -6.95 5.15 4.58
N ASP A 56 -6.56 5.33 5.84
CA ASP A 56 -7.13 6.30 6.78
C ASP A 56 -6.50 7.69 6.67
N VAL A 57 -5.29 7.77 6.12
CA VAL A 57 -4.66 9.03 5.74
C VAL A 57 -5.17 9.44 4.36
N LEU A 58 -5.25 10.74 4.09
CA LEU A 58 -5.40 11.24 2.73
C LEU A 58 -4.09 11.04 1.98
N CYS A 59 -3.69 9.79 1.78
CA CYS A 59 -2.45 9.51 1.09
C CYS A 59 -2.67 9.66 -0.41
N LEU A 60 -2.00 10.67 -0.95
CA LEU A 60 -2.12 11.09 -2.32
C LEU A 60 -1.29 10.14 -3.20
N ALA A 61 -1.93 9.15 -3.83
CA ALA A 61 -1.31 8.24 -4.80
C ALA A 61 -0.14 7.42 -4.22
N MET A 62 -0.46 6.36 -3.45
CA MET A 62 0.50 5.27 -3.28
C MET A 62 0.80 4.65 -4.65
N GLU A 63 2.02 4.88 -5.13
CA GLU A 63 2.56 4.33 -6.36
C GLU A 63 3.71 3.37 -6.04
N PHE A 64 4.00 2.48 -7.00
CA PHE A 64 4.94 1.38 -6.81
C PHE A 64 4.60 0.51 -5.59
N PRO A 65 3.38 -0.09 -5.56
CA PRO A 65 2.98 -0.95 -4.45
C PRO A 65 3.90 -2.17 -4.36
N ILE A 66 4.51 -2.34 -3.20
CA ILE A 66 5.32 -3.50 -2.84
C ILE A 66 4.76 -4.12 -1.56
N TYR A 67 4.89 -5.43 -1.47
CA TYR A 67 4.54 -6.21 -0.29
C TYR A 67 5.50 -7.41 -0.23
N ARG A 68 5.36 -8.26 0.79
CA ARG A 68 6.18 -9.45 0.92
C ARG A 68 5.92 -10.41 -0.24
N TYR A 69 6.81 -10.46 -1.23
CA TYR A 69 6.52 -11.08 -2.53
C TYR A 69 6.38 -12.62 -2.49
N ASP A 70 6.84 -13.29 -1.43
CA ASP A 70 6.56 -14.72 -1.21
C ASP A 70 5.07 -15.00 -0.88
N LEU A 71 4.30 -13.95 -0.57
CA LEU A 71 2.85 -13.93 -0.44
C LEU A 71 2.14 -13.51 -1.73
N ASN A 72 2.83 -13.38 -2.87
CA ASN A 72 2.18 -13.07 -4.14
C ASN A 72 1.06 -14.10 -4.44
N SER A 73 -0.12 -13.58 -4.79
CA SER A 73 -1.35 -14.37 -4.99
C SER A 73 -1.84 -15.15 -3.77
N LYS A 74 -1.38 -14.80 -2.56
CA LYS A 74 -1.87 -15.31 -1.28
C LYS A 74 -2.49 -14.17 -0.47
N GLU A 75 -3.15 -14.50 0.63
CA GLU A 75 -3.57 -13.49 1.60
C GLU A 75 -2.34 -12.77 2.17
N TYR A 76 -2.38 -11.44 2.16
CA TYR A 76 -1.36 -10.56 2.71
C TYR A 76 -2.06 -9.37 3.39
N ARG A 77 -1.39 -8.74 4.35
CA ARG A 77 -1.94 -7.69 5.20
C ARG A 77 -1.31 -6.33 4.93
N TYR A 78 -0.04 -6.27 4.54
CA TYR A 78 0.70 -5.03 4.45
C TYR A 78 1.08 -4.72 3.01
N VAL A 79 0.84 -3.49 2.60
CA VAL A 79 1.34 -2.93 1.35
C VAL A 79 2.13 -1.66 1.65
N TYR A 80 3.21 -1.45 0.92
CA TYR A 80 4.07 -0.27 1.02
C TYR A 80 4.19 0.35 -0.36
N GLY A 81 4.48 1.64 -0.42
CA GLY A 81 4.71 2.32 -1.69
C GLY A 81 5.33 3.68 -1.50
N SER A 82 5.63 4.33 -2.62
CA SER A 82 6.11 5.71 -2.65
C SER A 82 4.96 6.67 -2.96
N CYS A 83 5.03 7.87 -2.41
CA CYS A 83 4.08 8.95 -2.64
C CYS A 83 4.82 10.08 -3.38
N PHE A 84 4.24 10.56 -4.48
CA PHE A 84 4.86 11.62 -5.32
C PHE A 84 4.01 12.88 -5.42
N VAL A 85 2.74 12.81 -5.02
CA VAL A 85 1.78 13.92 -5.16
C VAL A 85 1.81 14.81 -3.93
N ASP A 86 2.19 14.27 -2.78
CA ASP A 86 2.35 15.04 -1.56
C ASP A 86 3.75 15.65 -1.49
N PRO A 87 3.87 16.98 -1.35
CA PRO A 87 5.17 17.60 -1.20
C PRO A 87 5.88 17.11 0.06
N ASP A 88 5.22 16.83 1.18
CA ASP A 88 5.86 16.53 2.46
C ASP A 88 6.04 15.02 2.74
N HIS A 89 5.27 14.18 2.04
CA HIS A 89 5.29 12.73 2.21
C HIS A 89 5.95 12.04 1.02
N ILE A 90 6.83 11.08 1.30
CA ILE A 90 7.55 10.34 0.25
C ILE A 90 7.17 8.86 0.20
N ARG A 91 6.59 8.30 1.27
CA ARG A 91 6.30 6.86 1.38
C ARG A 91 5.08 6.60 2.25
N GLU A 92 4.35 5.52 1.95
CA GLU A 92 3.21 5.03 2.73
C GLU A 92 3.31 3.52 2.97
N GLY A 93 2.85 3.05 4.13
CA GLY A 93 2.69 1.66 4.47
C GLY A 93 1.31 1.46 5.10
N THR A 94 0.50 0.58 4.53
CA THR A 94 -0.91 0.41 4.89
C THR A 94 -1.16 -0.99 5.44
N ASP A 95 -1.78 -1.07 6.61
CA ASP A 95 -2.40 -2.27 7.15
C ASP A 95 -3.80 -2.43 6.55
N LEU A 96 -3.89 -3.32 5.56
CA LEU A 96 -5.11 -3.58 4.80
C LEU A 96 -6.23 -4.21 5.64
N LYS A 97 -5.91 -4.82 6.79
CA LYS A 97 -6.91 -5.43 7.67
C LYS A 97 -7.57 -4.38 8.55
N ASN A 98 -6.77 -3.51 9.15
CA ASN A 98 -7.27 -2.48 10.07
C ASN A 98 -7.58 -1.16 9.38
N VAL A 99 -7.21 -1.02 8.11
CA VAL A 99 -7.37 0.22 7.32
C VAL A 99 -6.62 1.37 8.00
N THR A 100 -5.38 1.13 8.38
CA THR A 100 -4.52 2.15 9.02
C THR A 100 -3.20 2.30 8.27
N SER A 101 -2.78 3.53 8.03
CA SER A 101 -1.58 3.87 7.30
C SER A 101 -0.51 4.51 8.17
N LYS A 102 0.74 4.27 7.80
CA LYS A 102 1.92 4.98 8.28
C LYS A 102 2.55 5.70 7.12
N VAL A 103 2.98 6.94 7.37
CA VAL A 103 3.58 7.79 6.36
C VAL A 103 4.97 8.19 6.82
N TRP A 104 5.92 8.20 5.89
CA TRP A 104 7.26 8.72 6.12
C TRP A 104 7.45 10.02 5.36
N CYS A 105 7.83 11.06 6.10
CA CYS A 105 8.12 12.37 5.55
C CYS A 105 9.52 12.41 4.94
N LYS A 106 9.72 13.29 3.97
CA LYS A 106 11.06 13.59 3.44
C LYS A 106 11.90 14.29 4.50
N ASP A 107 13.20 14.03 4.49
CA ASP A 107 14.16 14.77 5.32
C ASP A 107 14.49 16.14 4.70
N ALA A 108 14.37 16.25 3.37
CA ALA A 108 14.66 17.48 2.63
C ALA A 108 13.71 17.67 1.44
N VAL A 109 13.44 18.94 1.09
CA VAL A 109 12.41 19.32 0.12
C VAL A 109 12.61 18.74 -1.28
N ASP A 110 13.86 18.50 -1.63
CA ASP A 110 14.37 18.11 -2.94
C ASP A 110 14.57 16.59 -3.09
N GLN A 111 14.18 15.82 -2.07
CA GLN A 111 14.19 14.36 -2.08
C GLN A 111 12.93 13.80 -2.72
N ILE A 112 13.12 12.80 -3.57
CA ILE A 112 12.05 11.99 -4.18
C ILE A 112 12.39 10.52 -3.92
N ALA A 113 11.44 9.76 -3.37
CA ALA A 113 11.59 8.32 -3.18
C ALA A 113 11.21 7.59 -4.46
N ALA A 114 12.08 6.71 -4.96
CA ALA A 114 11.77 5.81 -6.08
C ALA A 114 11.00 4.57 -5.61
N GLU A 115 10.85 3.57 -6.49
CA GLU A 115 10.25 2.28 -6.17
C GLU A 115 10.94 1.61 -4.97
N PRO A 116 10.19 1.28 -3.90
CA PRO A 116 10.73 0.56 -2.75
C PRO A 116 10.80 -0.95 -3.01
N VAL A 117 11.78 -1.62 -2.41
CA VAL A 117 11.91 -3.09 -2.41
C VAL A 117 11.79 -3.61 -0.99
N PHE A 118 10.92 -4.61 -0.77
CA PHE A 118 10.83 -5.29 0.52
C PHE A 118 11.84 -6.44 0.60
N VAL A 119 12.67 -6.44 1.65
CA VAL A 119 13.62 -7.51 1.96
C VAL A 119 13.22 -8.16 3.28
N SER A 120 12.69 -9.37 3.19
CA SER A 120 12.31 -10.16 4.37
C SER A 120 13.53 -10.46 5.24
N LYS A 121 13.35 -10.38 6.55
CA LYS A 121 14.31 -10.91 7.52
C LYS A 121 14.43 -12.44 7.30
N PRO A 122 15.63 -13.03 7.38
CA PRO A 122 15.77 -14.48 7.42
C PRO A 122 14.91 -15.06 8.55
N ASP A 123 14.22 -16.16 8.26
CA ASP A 123 13.34 -16.86 9.22
C ASP A 123 12.20 -15.99 9.79
N ALA A 124 11.77 -14.96 9.03
CA ALA A 124 10.65 -14.10 9.39
C ALA A 124 9.36 -14.89 9.66
N VAL A 125 8.81 -14.73 10.87
CA VAL A 125 7.55 -15.34 11.32
C VAL A 125 6.37 -14.45 10.96
N ARG A 126 6.54 -13.12 11.05
CA ARG A 126 5.52 -12.13 10.67
C ARG A 126 5.74 -11.61 9.26
N GLU A 127 4.67 -11.13 8.65
CA GLU A 127 4.68 -10.59 7.28
C GLU A 127 5.56 -9.34 7.15
N ASP A 128 5.53 -8.45 8.15
CA ASP A 128 6.27 -7.17 8.15
C ASP A 128 7.67 -7.27 8.76
N GLU A 129 8.16 -8.48 9.10
CA GLU A 129 9.53 -8.67 9.56
C GLU A 129 10.53 -8.56 8.40
N GLY A 130 11.02 -7.35 8.17
CA GLY A 130 11.97 -7.06 7.12
C GLY A 130 12.42 -5.60 7.11
N VAL A 131 12.93 -5.19 5.95
CA VAL A 131 13.27 -3.80 5.67
C VAL A 131 12.75 -3.41 4.30
N LEU A 132 12.39 -2.13 4.14
CA LEU A 132 12.23 -1.52 2.82
C LEU A 132 13.56 -0.88 2.41
N VAL A 133 14.08 -1.28 1.26
CA VAL A 133 15.19 -0.61 0.59
C VAL A 133 14.59 0.36 -0.40
N VAL A 134 14.81 1.67 -0.18
CA VAL A 134 14.20 2.71 -1.01
C VAL A 134 15.27 3.62 -1.58
N PRO A 135 15.42 3.71 -2.90
CA PRO A 135 16.28 4.70 -3.51
C PRO A 135 15.71 6.11 -3.30
N VAL A 136 16.57 7.05 -2.90
CA VAL A 136 16.23 8.47 -2.78
C VAL A 136 17.05 9.25 -3.78
N VAL A 137 16.34 9.96 -4.66
CA VAL A 137 16.93 10.88 -5.64
C VAL A 137 16.86 12.29 -5.09
N THR A 138 17.97 13.01 -5.15
CA THR A 138 18.08 14.43 -4.79
C THR A 138 18.32 15.25 -6.04
N SER A 139 17.64 16.40 -6.16
CA SER A 139 17.74 17.27 -7.34
C SER A 139 18.76 18.41 -7.22
N ARG A 140 19.49 18.49 -6.10
CA ARG A 140 20.54 19.50 -5.89
C ARG A 140 21.84 19.12 -6.60
N ALA A 141 22.41 20.07 -7.33
CA ALA A 141 23.73 19.92 -7.94
C ALA A 141 24.79 19.71 -6.85
N GLY A 142 25.50 18.56 -6.91
CA GLY A 142 26.54 18.19 -5.95
C GLY A 142 26.10 17.20 -4.87
N ASP A 143 24.80 16.95 -4.72
CA ASP A 143 24.31 15.88 -3.84
C ASP A 143 24.39 14.53 -4.56
N GLN A 144 24.79 13.49 -3.83
CA GLN A 144 24.79 12.12 -4.33
C GLN A 144 23.48 11.41 -3.96
N PRO A 145 22.85 10.71 -4.92
CA PRO A 145 21.76 9.79 -4.64
C PRO A 145 22.20 8.77 -3.58
N TYR A 146 21.27 8.32 -2.73
CA TYR A 146 21.56 7.30 -1.73
C TYR A 146 20.43 6.27 -1.61
N GLN A 147 20.78 5.08 -1.13
CA GLN A 147 19.84 4.04 -0.73
C GLN A 147 19.97 3.82 0.77
N GLY A 148 18.84 3.68 1.47
CA GLY A 148 18.78 3.40 2.90
C GLY A 148 17.75 2.32 3.24
N PRO A 149 18.05 1.39 4.16
CA PRO A 149 17.08 0.47 4.74
C PRO A 149 16.19 1.21 5.75
N ILE A 150 14.89 0.95 5.69
CA ILE A 150 13.90 1.38 6.68
C ILE A 150 13.36 0.12 7.34
N HIS A 151 13.47 0.04 8.67
CA HIS A 151 12.84 -1.03 9.44
C HIS A 151 11.32 -0.91 9.33
N THR A 152 10.67 -1.94 8.78
CA THR A 152 9.21 -2.03 8.75
C THR A 152 8.74 -2.55 10.10
N THR A 153 8.07 -1.70 10.87
CA THR A 153 7.25 -2.14 12.01
C THR A 153 5.88 -1.52 11.82
N CYS A 154 4.88 -2.31 11.45
CA CYS A 154 3.50 -1.80 11.38
C CYS A 154 2.89 -1.64 12.79
N GLU A 155 3.54 -2.17 13.83
CA GLU A 155 3.22 -1.91 15.24
C GLU A 155 4.04 -0.73 15.81
N GLY A 156 3.36 0.38 16.13
CA GLY A 156 3.71 1.30 17.23
C GLY A 156 5.00 2.14 17.23
N SER A 157 6.06 1.86 16.49
CA SER A 157 7.23 2.76 16.44
C SER A 157 8.05 2.58 15.18
N ALA A 158 7.87 3.47 14.21
CA ALA A 158 8.80 3.60 13.10
C ALA A 158 10.10 4.20 13.66
N THR A 159 11.10 3.36 13.90
CA THR A 159 12.45 3.83 14.25
C THR A 159 13.10 4.34 12.97
N GLN A 160 13.30 5.65 12.92
CA GLN A 160 14.06 6.37 11.91
C GLN A 160 15.38 5.64 11.65
N SER A 161 15.59 5.16 10.43
CA SER A 161 16.83 4.47 10.05
C SER A 161 17.50 5.25 8.95
N LEU A 162 18.46 6.07 9.37
CA LEU A 162 19.40 6.80 8.53
C LEU A 162 20.52 5.82 8.15
N LEU A 163 20.51 5.26 6.94
CA LEU A 163 21.72 4.68 6.36
C LEU A 163 21.96 5.38 5.02
N ARG A 164 22.94 6.29 5.03
CA ARG A 164 23.53 6.86 3.82
C ARG A 164 24.55 5.87 3.29
N ALA A 165 24.22 5.13 2.23
CA ALA A 165 25.23 4.53 1.38
C ALA A 165 25.56 5.52 0.26
N THR A 166 26.68 6.23 0.37
CA THR A 166 27.27 7.02 -0.72
C THR A 166 28.20 6.13 -1.53
N PHE A 167 27.93 5.99 -2.83
CA PHE A 167 28.83 5.31 -3.78
C PHE A 167 29.82 6.33 -4.35
N SER A 168 31.06 6.31 -3.90
CA SER A 168 32.15 6.99 -4.61
C SER A 168 32.61 6.11 -5.77
N GLY A 169 32.39 6.59 -7.00
CA GLY A 169 33.08 6.08 -8.19
C GLY A 169 34.53 6.52 -8.25
#